data_AF-A0A6A7K9U4-F1
#
_entry.id   AF-A0A6A7K9U4-F1
#
_cell.length_a   1.000
_cell.length_b   1.000
_cell.length_c   1.000
_cell.angle_alpha   90.00
_cell.angle_beta   90.00
_cell.angle_gamma   90.00
#
_symmetry.space_group_name_H-M   'P 1'
#
loop_
_entity.id
_entity.type
_entity.pdbx_description
1 polymer ?
#
loop_
_entity_poly.entity_id
_entity_poly.type
_entity_poly.pdbx_seq_one_letter_code
_entity_poly.pdbx_strand_id
1 'polypeptide(L)'
;MYKSLITIAIKIKLSMLSRVKRLIDIFYVNRQSVKINMKTKLHDDSAIRLIQKAKKDLEQSKNYFANVTDPDLVDYAAHKILANQSFYAYLLKKAKAENITFHV
;
A
#
# COMPACT_ATOMS: atom_id res chain seq x y z
N MET A 1 34.73 41.31 33.90
CA MET A 1 33.45 41.65 33.23
C MET A 1 33.33 41.06 31.82
N TYR A 2 34.33 41.21 30.94
CA TYR A 2 34.29 40.79 29.52
C TYR A 2 34.14 39.27 29.26
N LYS A 3 34.74 38.43 30.13
CA LYS A 3 34.70 36.96 30.04
C LYS A 3 33.28 36.38 30.12
N SER A 4 32.40 37.03 30.88
CA SER A 4 30.98 36.63 31.06
C SER A 4 30.14 36.87 29.79
N LEU A 5 30.34 38.01 29.14
CA LEU A 5 29.64 38.38 27.90
C LEU A 5 30.00 37.45 26.73
N ILE A 6 31.26 37.05 26.62
CA ILE A 6 31.73 36.08 25.61
C ILE A 6 31.06 34.72 25.81
N THR A 7 30.95 34.25 27.05
CA THR A 7 30.30 32.96 27.37
C THR A 7 28.82 32.96 26.99
N ILE A 8 28.09 34.05 27.24
CA ILE A 8 26.68 34.19 26.88
C ILE A 8 26.49 34.12 25.36
N ALA A 9 27.32 34.84 24.59
CA ALA A 9 27.25 34.85 23.13
C ALA A 9 27.51 33.46 22.52
N ILE A 10 28.49 32.72 23.03
CA ILE A 10 28.80 31.35 22.60
C ILE A 10 27.62 30.42 22.87
N LYS A 11 26.99 30.54 24.04
CA LYS A 11 25.84 29.71 24.44
C LYS A 11 24.62 29.95 23.54
N ILE A 12 24.36 31.21 23.18
CA ILE A 12 23.31 31.58 22.23
C ILE A 12 23.57 30.95 20.85
N LYS A 13 24.81 31.06 20.33
CA LYS A 13 25.18 30.50 19.02
C LYS A 13 25.09 28.97 19.00
N LEU A 14 25.55 28.29 20.05
CA LEU A 14 25.36 26.84 20.20
C LEU A 14 23.88 26.48 20.19
N SER A 15 23.05 27.22 20.93
CA SER A 15 21.59 26.97 20.98
C SER A 15 20.93 27.14 19.61
N MET A 16 21.37 28.13 18.81
CA MET A 16 20.87 28.33 17.45
C MET A 16 21.29 27.18 16.52
N LEU A 17 22.56 26.74 16.59
CA LEU A 17 23.04 25.59 15.82
C LEU A 17 22.27 24.31 16.16
N SER A 18 21.98 24.08 17.44
CA SER A 18 21.16 22.95 17.89
C SER A 18 19.71 23.02 17.38
N ARG A 19 19.17 24.22 17.17
CA ARG A 19 17.82 24.41 16.58
C ARG A 19 17.83 24.10 15.08
N VAL A 20 18.82 24.59 14.34
CA VAL A 20 18.95 24.35 12.90
C VAL A 20 19.15 22.86 12.60
N LYS A 21 20.01 22.17 13.36
CA LYS A 21 20.21 20.72 13.20
C LYS A 21 18.90 19.94 13.37
N ARG A 22 18.10 20.30 14.39
CA ARG A 22 16.77 19.71 14.62
C ARG A 22 15.83 19.90 13.43
N LEU A 23 15.81 21.09 12.82
CA LEU A 23 14.97 21.37 11.66
C LEU A 23 15.38 20.54 10.44
N ILE A 24 16.69 20.35 10.23
CA ILE A 24 17.23 19.50 9.15
C ILE A 24 16.81 18.04 9.38
N ASP A 25 16.92 17.54 10.61
CA ASP A 25 16.51 16.17 10.96
C ASP A 25 15.01 15.97 10.73
N ILE A 26 14.17 16.91 11.16
CA ILE A 26 12.71 16.89 10.92
C ILE A 26 12.41 16.88 9.42
N PHE A 27 13.09 17.74 8.65
CA PHE A 27 12.90 17.80 7.20
C PHE A 27 13.29 16.49 6.52
N TYR A 28 14.39 15.87 6.95
CA TYR A 28 14.85 14.60 6.42
C TYR A 28 13.85 13.47 6.71
N VAL A 29 13.34 13.37 7.93
CA VAL A 29 12.30 12.39 8.33
C VAL A 29 11.00 12.63 7.55
N ASN A 30 10.59 13.88 7.40
CA ASN A 30 9.38 14.23 6.66
C ASN A 30 9.48 13.82 5.19
N ARG A 31 10.62 14.10 4.53
CA ARG A 31 10.85 13.65 3.15
C ARG A 31 10.81 12.13 2.99
N GLN A 32 11.32 11.37 3.97
CA GLN A 32 11.27 9.91 3.94
C GLN A 32 9.85 9.37 4.15
N SER A 33 9.10 9.91 5.10
CA SER A 33 7.70 9.49 5.35
C SER A 33 6.81 9.77 4.13
N VAL A 34 7.00 10.88 3.41
CA VAL A 34 6.29 11.15 2.15
C VAL A 34 6.57 10.07 1.08
N LYS A 35 7.83 9.64 0.92
CA LYS A 35 8.19 8.57 -0.03
C LYS A 35 7.58 7.23 0.34
N ILE A 36 7.58 6.88 1.63
CA ILE A 36 6.99 5.65 2.14
C ILE A 36 5.48 5.66 1.87
N ASN A 37 4.79 6.75 2.20
CA ASN A 37 3.35 6.89 1.96
C ASN A 37 2.97 6.75 0.48
N MET A 38 3.74 7.35 -0.43
CA MET A 38 3.53 7.17 -1.87
C MET A 38 3.70 5.71 -2.29
N LYS A 39 4.74 5.02 -1.80
CA LYS A 39 4.99 3.61 -2.13
C LYS A 39 3.88 2.71 -1.59
N THR A 40 3.43 2.93 -0.36
CA THR A 40 2.30 2.20 0.23
C THR A 40 1.03 2.42 -0.59
N LYS A 41 0.71 3.68 -0.93
CA LYS A 41 -0.47 4.00 -1.76
C LYS A 41 -0.44 3.34 -3.14
N LEU A 42 0.72 3.35 -3.82
CA LEU A 42 0.90 2.68 -5.11
C LEU A 42 0.70 1.15 -4.99
N HIS A 43 1.23 0.56 -3.92
CA HIS A 43 1.05 -0.85 -3.63
C HIS A 43 -0.44 -1.18 -3.41
N ASP A 44 -1.13 -0.40 -2.59
CA ASP A 44 -2.56 -0.56 -2.31
C ASP A 44 -3.39 -0.42 -3.59
N ASP A 45 -3.12 0.61 -4.42
CA ASP A 45 -3.80 0.80 -5.71
C ASP A 45 -3.61 -0.40 -6.64
N SER A 46 -2.41 -1.00 -6.66
CA SER A 46 -2.13 -2.19 -7.46
C SER A 46 -2.87 -3.43 -6.94
N ALA A 47 -2.94 -3.60 -5.63
CA ALA A 47 -3.67 -4.69 -4.99
C ALA A 47 -5.18 -4.57 -5.23
N ILE A 48 -5.74 -3.37 -5.11
CA ILE A 48 -7.16 -3.09 -5.38
C ILE A 48 -7.52 -3.44 -6.83
N ARG A 49 -6.70 -3.02 -7.81
CA ARG A 49 -6.91 -3.36 -9.22
C ARG A 49 -6.89 -4.86 -9.47
N LEU A 50 -5.99 -5.58 -8.80
CA LEU A 50 -5.90 -7.04 -8.92
C LEU A 50 -7.14 -7.74 -8.35
N ILE A 51 -7.66 -7.28 -7.20
CA ILE A 51 -8.90 -7.78 -6.59
C ILE A 51 -10.09 -7.54 -7.52
N GLN A 52 -10.22 -6.34 -8.08
CA GLN A 52 -11.28 -6.01 -9.03
C GLN A 52 -11.21 -6.88 -10.29
N LYS A 53 -10.00 -7.11 -10.81
CA LYS A 53 -9.79 -8.01 -11.94
C LYS A 53 -10.20 -9.44 -11.59
N ALA A 54 -9.80 -9.96 -10.43
CA ALA A 54 -10.18 -11.30 -9.99
C ALA A 54 -11.70 -11.46 -9.81
N LYS A 55 -12.39 -10.43 -9.30
CA LYS A 55 -13.86 -10.38 -9.23
C LYS A 55 -14.48 -10.50 -10.63
N LYS A 56 -13.99 -9.71 -11.60
CA LYS A 56 -14.44 -9.76 -12.99
C LYS A 56 -14.18 -11.13 -13.63
N ASP A 57 -12.99 -11.69 -13.43
CA ASP A 57 -12.60 -12.99 -13.97
C ASP A 57 -13.48 -14.12 -13.38
N LEU A 58 -13.87 -14.03 -12.10
CA LEU A 58 -14.83 -14.93 -11.46
C LEU A 58 -16.24 -14.80 -12.06
N GLU A 59 -16.75 -13.59 -12.27
CA GLU A 59 -18.06 -13.41 -12.91
C GLU A 59 -18.05 -13.92 -14.36
N GLN A 60 -16.95 -13.73 -15.09
CA GLN A 60 -16.78 -14.28 -16.43
C GLN A 60 -16.76 -15.81 -16.44
N SER A 61 -16.12 -16.46 -15.47
CA SER A 61 -16.11 -17.94 -15.40
C SER A 61 -17.47 -18.50 -15.03
N LYS A 62 -18.22 -17.84 -14.14
CA LYS A 62 -19.63 -18.18 -13.86
C LYS A 62 -20.49 -18.09 -15.12
N ASN A 63 -20.37 -16.98 -15.86
CA ASN A 63 -21.09 -16.81 -17.12
C ASN A 63 -20.70 -17.87 -18.16
N TYR A 64 -19.41 -18.20 -18.26
CA TYR A 64 -18.94 -19.24 -19.17
C TYR A 64 -19.55 -20.60 -18.84
N PHE A 65 -19.53 -21.02 -17.58
CA PHE A 65 -20.14 -22.27 -17.14
C PHE A 65 -21.65 -22.30 -17.36
N ALA A 66 -22.35 -21.19 -17.14
CA ALA A 66 -23.80 -21.12 -17.37
C ALA A 66 -24.19 -21.26 -18.85
N ASN A 67 -23.27 -20.95 -19.78
CA ASN A 67 -23.53 -20.95 -21.22
C ASN A 67 -22.77 -22.04 -21.98
N VAL A 68 -21.97 -22.87 -21.31
CA VAL A 68 -21.24 -23.96 -21.97
C VAL A 68 -22.22 -25.05 -22.37
N THR A 69 -22.20 -25.42 -23.66
CA THR A 69 -23.09 -26.43 -24.24
C THR A 69 -22.33 -27.67 -24.71
N ASP A 70 -21.02 -27.53 -24.91
CA ASP A 70 -20.13 -28.63 -25.23
C ASP A 70 -19.84 -29.46 -23.96
N PRO A 71 -20.26 -30.74 -23.90
CA PRO A 71 -20.03 -31.61 -22.75
C PRO A 71 -18.55 -31.75 -22.38
N ASP A 72 -17.65 -31.72 -23.36
CA ASP A 72 -16.20 -31.89 -23.13
C ASP A 72 -15.59 -30.66 -22.43
N LEU A 73 -16.29 -29.54 -22.42
CA LEU A 73 -15.85 -28.28 -21.79
C LEU A 73 -16.47 -28.03 -20.42
N VAL A 74 -17.43 -28.85 -19.98
CA VAL A 74 -18.12 -28.66 -18.69
C VAL A 74 -17.14 -28.76 -17.52
N ASP A 75 -16.27 -29.78 -17.53
CA ASP A 75 -15.26 -29.98 -16.48
C ASP A 75 -14.25 -28.82 -16.46
N TYR A 76 -13.81 -28.37 -17.63
CA TYR A 76 -12.97 -27.19 -17.75
C TYR A 76 -13.65 -25.94 -17.16
N ALA A 77 -14.93 -25.73 -17.49
CA ALA A 77 -15.70 -24.61 -16.99
C ALA A 77 -15.87 -24.64 -15.46
N ALA A 78 -16.12 -25.83 -14.89
CA ALA A 78 -16.22 -26.04 -13.45
C ALA A 78 -14.88 -25.72 -12.74
N HIS A 79 -13.78 -26.27 -13.25
CA HIS A 79 -12.44 -25.98 -12.72
C HIS A 79 -12.08 -24.50 -12.78
N LYS A 80 -12.49 -23.82 -13.87
CA LYS A 80 -12.25 -22.38 -14.05
C LYS A 80 -13.00 -21.53 -13.01
N ILE A 81 -14.24 -21.89 -12.65
CA ILE A 81 -14.95 -21.23 -11.55
C ILE A 81 -14.19 -21.44 -10.23
N LEU A 82 -13.87 -22.69 -9.90
CA LEU A 82 -13.23 -23.02 -8.62
C LEU A 82 -11.87 -22.33 -8.46
N ALA A 83 -11.08 -22.27 -9.54
CA ALA A 83 -9.80 -21.57 -9.56
C ALA A 83 -9.98 -20.07 -9.31
N ASN A 84 -10.87 -19.41 -10.06
CA ASN A 84 -11.11 -17.98 -9.92
C ASN A 84 -11.71 -17.61 -8.56
N GLN A 85 -12.59 -18.46 -8.01
CA GLN A 85 -13.17 -18.28 -6.68
C GLN A 85 -12.10 -18.39 -5.59
N SER A 86 -11.26 -19.41 -5.67
CA SER A 86 -10.15 -19.63 -4.72
C SER A 86 -9.16 -18.47 -4.76
N PHE A 87 -8.79 -18.01 -5.95
CA PHE A 87 -7.88 -16.89 -6.13
C PHE A 87 -8.45 -15.57 -5.60
N TYR A 88 -9.71 -15.26 -5.93
CA TYR A 88 -10.39 -14.07 -5.40
C TYR A 88 -10.46 -14.11 -3.87
N ALA A 89 -10.85 -15.24 -3.27
CA ALA A 89 -10.89 -15.41 -1.82
C ALA A 89 -9.51 -15.23 -1.16
N TYR A 90 -8.45 -15.76 -1.78
CA TYR A 90 -7.07 -15.55 -1.33
C TYR A 90 -6.70 -14.06 -1.32
N LEU A 91 -7.00 -13.32 -2.41
CA LEU A 91 -6.70 -11.90 -2.50
C LEU A 91 -7.44 -11.08 -1.44
N LEU A 92 -8.70 -11.39 -1.15
CA LEU A 92 -9.45 -10.73 -0.07
C LEU A 92 -8.82 -10.98 1.31
N LYS A 93 -8.39 -12.22 1.58
CA LYS A 93 -7.68 -12.57 2.83
C LYS A 93 -6.37 -11.80 2.94
N LYS A 94 -5.61 -11.70 1.85
CA LYS A 94 -4.34 -10.96 1.79
C LYS A 94 -4.56 -9.46 2.02
N ALA A 95 -5.53 -8.85 1.34
CA ALA A 95 -5.87 -7.45 1.52
C ALA A 95 -6.29 -7.12 2.96
N LYS A 96 -7.07 -8.02 3.59
CA LYS A 96 -7.44 -7.90 5.01
C LYS A 96 -6.21 -7.96 5.93
N ALA A 97 -5.27 -8.86 5.67
CA ALA A 97 -4.03 -8.97 6.45
C ALA A 97 -3.15 -7.71 6.31
N GLU A 98 -3.17 -7.07 5.14
CA GLU A 98 -2.42 -5.85 4.83
C GLU A 98 -3.19 -4.56 5.21
N ASN A 99 -4.38 -4.66 5.82
CA ASN A 99 -5.27 -3.53 6.15
C ASN A 99 -5.61 -2.63 4.95
N ILE A 100 -5.59 -3.18 3.74
CA ILE A 100 -5.97 -2.47 2.53
C ILE A 100 -7.49 -2.31 2.53
N THR A 101 -7.96 -1.06 2.61
CA THR A 101 -9.40 -0.76 2.60
C THR A 101 -9.85 -0.57 1.16
N PHE A 102 -10.71 -1.46 0.66
CA PHE A 102 -11.33 -1.35 -0.66
C PHE A 102 -12.85 -1.25 -0.50
N HIS A 103 -13.46 -0.25 -1.12
CA HIS A 103 -14.91 -0.17 -1.22
C HIS A 103 -15.37 -1.12 -2.34
N VAL A 104 -16.19 -2.10 -1.97
CA VAL A 104 -16.67 -3.22 -2.82
C VAL A 104 -17.74 -2.79 -3.81
#